data_AF-A0A968PBZ4-F1
#
_entry.id   AF-A0A968PBZ4-F1
#
_cell.length_a   1.000
_cell.length_b   1.000
_cell.length_c   1.000
_cell.angle_alpha   90.00
_cell.angle_beta   90.00
_cell.angle_gamma   90.00
#
_symmetry.space_group_name_H-M   'P 1'
#
loop_
_entity.id
_entity.type
_entity.pdbx_description
1 polymer ?
#
loop_
_entity_poly.entity_id
_entity_poly.type
_entity_poly.pdbx_seq_one_letter_code
_entity_poly.pdbx_strand_id
1 'polypeptide(L)'
;MPVEPREVIAASISEPATVADARFHTSSHTPQHTTIPESEVTFATAQPDRSMAPASMTAAPISQDPPAKPAEPSAYHDNEPDLPRLLAPILPGALPLQARCPRHPQTQLFLDTQGRVHLAAMSGPEPGDLPAAVVSLMETRQWVHEHFELLQLTQRQCRFDITQPPQLHLLTPQAPWLLA
;
A
#
# COMPACT_ATOMS: atom_id res chain seq x y z
N MET A 1 -50.92 -16.59 -30.31
CA MET A 1 -51.03 -15.12 -30.37
C MET A 1 -49.61 -14.57 -30.51
N PRO A 2 -49.17 -14.22 -31.73
CA PRO A 2 -47.84 -13.66 -31.95
C PRO A 2 -47.82 -12.19 -31.49
N VAL A 3 -46.85 -11.83 -30.64
CA VAL A 3 -46.61 -10.46 -30.18
C VAL A 3 -45.18 -10.08 -30.58
N GLU A 4 -45.07 -8.88 -31.13
CA GLU A 4 -44.02 -8.35 -32.01
C GLU A 4 -42.60 -8.27 -31.45
N PRO A 5 -41.57 -8.22 -32.34
CA PRO A 5 -40.19 -7.98 -31.95
C PRO A 5 -39.98 -6.53 -31.51
N ARG A 6 -39.48 -6.34 -30.28
CA ARG A 6 -39.07 -5.03 -29.75
C ARG A 6 -37.81 -4.54 -30.47
N GLU A 7 -37.94 -3.39 -31.11
CA GLU A 7 -36.87 -2.63 -31.74
C GLU A 7 -35.73 -2.28 -30.78
N VAL A 8 -34.52 -2.43 -31.31
CA VAL A 8 -33.24 -2.05 -30.73
C VAL A 8 -33.06 -0.55 -30.95
N ILE A 9 -33.08 0.24 -29.88
CA ILE A 9 -32.72 1.66 -29.92
C ILE A 9 -31.26 1.77 -29.50
N ALA A 10 -30.36 1.78 -30.49
CA ALA A 10 -28.97 2.17 -30.30
C ALA A 10 -28.91 3.69 -30.09
N ALA A 11 -28.70 4.13 -28.84
CA ALA A 11 -28.40 5.52 -28.55
C ALA A 11 -26.94 5.81 -28.91
N SER A 12 -26.71 6.26 -30.14
CA SER A 12 -25.47 6.96 -30.54
C SER A 12 -25.38 8.26 -29.76
N ILE A 13 -24.53 8.30 -28.74
CA ILE A 13 -24.19 9.54 -28.05
C ILE A 13 -23.01 10.15 -28.80
N SER A 14 -23.29 11.21 -29.54
CA SER A 14 -22.30 12.04 -30.23
C SER A 14 -21.36 12.72 -29.24
N GLU A 15 -20.06 12.63 -29.51
CA GLU A 15 -19.02 13.46 -28.91
C GLU A 15 -19.28 14.96 -29.18
N PRO A 16 -19.15 15.84 -28.18
CA PRO A 16 -18.91 17.24 -28.42
C PRO A 16 -17.41 17.51 -28.66
N ALA A 17 -17.14 18.08 -29.82
CA ALA A 17 -15.83 18.57 -30.25
C ALA A 17 -15.25 19.65 -29.32
N THR A 18 -13.95 19.49 -29.07
CA THR A 18 -12.88 20.50 -29.12
C THR A 18 -13.25 21.97 -28.84
N VAL A 19 -12.82 22.48 -27.67
CA VAL A 19 -12.56 23.92 -27.49
C VAL A 19 -11.26 24.15 -26.70
N ALA A 20 -10.30 24.69 -27.45
CA ALA A 20 -9.32 25.72 -27.09
C ALA A 20 -8.28 25.48 -25.96
N ASP A 21 -7.03 25.35 -26.41
CA ASP A 21 -6.00 26.37 -26.17
C ASP A 21 -5.65 26.66 -24.69
N ALA A 22 -5.04 25.67 -24.03
CA ALA A 22 -4.17 25.92 -22.90
C ALA A 22 -2.74 26.12 -23.43
N ARG A 23 -2.40 27.40 -23.62
CA ARG A 23 -1.06 27.86 -23.99
C ARG A 23 0.00 27.21 -23.09
N PHE A 24 0.93 26.54 -23.77
CA PHE A 24 2.21 26.11 -23.25
C PHE A 24 2.97 27.32 -22.68
N HIS A 25 3.09 27.38 -21.35
CA HIS A 25 4.24 28.03 -20.73
C HIS A 25 5.28 26.95 -20.45
N THR A 26 6.04 26.62 -21.49
CA THR A 26 7.33 25.94 -21.34
C THR A 26 8.29 26.94 -20.71
N SER A 27 8.36 26.96 -19.38
CA SER A 27 9.48 27.58 -18.69
C SER A 27 10.72 26.76 -19.02
N SER A 28 11.52 27.28 -19.95
CA SER A 28 12.88 26.82 -20.22
C SER A 28 13.73 27.03 -18.98
N HIS A 29 13.70 26.09 -18.05
CA HIS A 29 14.66 26.04 -16.96
C HIS A 29 15.96 25.50 -17.54
N THR A 30 16.87 26.41 -17.88
CA THR A 30 18.27 26.09 -18.12
C THR A 30 18.83 25.45 -16.86
N PRO A 31 19.28 24.18 -16.87
CA PRO A 31 20.06 23.65 -15.78
C PRO A 31 21.40 24.37 -15.80
N GLN A 32 21.67 25.18 -14.77
CA GLN A 32 23.02 25.66 -14.54
C GLN A 32 23.89 24.45 -14.22
N HIS A 33 24.79 24.16 -15.14
CA HIS A 33 25.86 23.20 -14.99
C HIS A 33 26.81 23.71 -13.91
N THR A 34 26.52 23.38 -12.64
CA THR A 34 27.49 23.54 -11.55
C THR A 34 28.54 22.45 -11.72
N THR A 35 29.64 22.85 -12.36
CA THR A 35 30.90 22.11 -12.40
C THR A 35 31.36 21.86 -10.97
N ILE A 36 31.18 20.64 -10.47
CA ILE A 36 31.78 20.18 -9.22
C ILE A 36 33.28 20.00 -9.50
N PRO A 37 34.19 20.66 -8.77
CA PRO A 37 35.60 20.36 -8.90
C PRO A 37 35.87 18.94 -8.38
N GLU A 38 36.44 18.11 -9.26
CA GLU A 38 37.10 16.85 -8.90
C GLU A 38 38.08 17.13 -7.75
N SER A 39 37.68 16.74 -6.54
CA SER A 39 38.60 16.59 -5.44
C SER A 39 39.12 15.16 -5.50
N GLU A 40 40.35 15.00 -6.01
CA GLU A 40 41.15 13.79 -5.84
C GLU A 40 41.27 13.49 -4.35
N VAL A 41 40.44 12.58 -3.84
CA VAL A 41 40.66 11.97 -2.53
C VAL A 41 41.56 10.77 -2.75
N THR A 42 42.85 11.00 -2.57
CA THR A 42 43.88 9.98 -2.43
C THR A 42 43.51 9.07 -1.26
N PHE A 43 43.04 7.84 -1.56
CA PHE A 43 42.82 6.81 -0.56
C PHE A 43 44.19 6.33 -0.05
N ALA A 44 44.63 6.91 1.07
CA ALA A 44 45.74 6.36 1.84
C ALA A 44 45.30 5.05 2.48
N THR A 45 45.84 3.94 1.97
CA THR A 45 45.78 2.61 2.56
C THR A 45 46.50 2.63 3.92
N ALA A 46 45.76 2.86 5.00
CA ALA A 46 46.25 2.60 6.35
C ALA A 46 45.64 1.30 6.85
N GLN A 47 46.42 0.21 6.82
CA GLN A 47 46.10 -1.00 7.57
C GLN A 47 46.26 -0.71 9.07
N PRO A 48 45.22 -0.91 9.90
CA PRO A 48 45.44 -1.15 11.31
C PRO A 48 45.72 -2.63 11.52
N ASP A 49 47.00 -2.96 11.59
CA ASP A 49 47.48 -4.13 12.32
C ASP A 49 47.15 -3.92 13.81
N ARG A 50 46.17 -4.68 14.31
CA ARG A 50 45.99 -4.87 15.75
C ARG A 50 45.37 -6.23 16.03
N SER A 51 46.28 -7.20 16.04
CA SER A 51 46.21 -8.38 16.88
C SER A 51 45.98 -7.97 18.34
N MET A 52 44.81 -8.28 18.92
CA MET A 52 44.65 -8.50 20.37
C MET A 52 43.59 -9.57 20.63
N ALA A 53 43.95 -10.45 21.57
CA ALA A 53 43.32 -11.68 22.02
C ALA A 53 41.81 -11.62 22.30
N PRO A 54 41.11 -12.77 22.22
CA PRO A 54 39.74 -12.89 22.73
C PRO A 54 39.77 -12.87 24.27
N ALA A 55 39.26 -11.80 24.86
CA ALA A 55 38.86 -11.82 26.26
C ALA A 55 37.55 -12.61 26.37
N SER A 56 37.65 -13.84 26.90
CA SER A 56 36.50 -14.61 27.37
C SER A 56 35.83 -13.86 28.50
N MET A 57 34.84 -13.02 28.18
CA MET A 57 33.88 -12.55 29.15
C MET A 57 32.86 -13.68 29.36
N THR A 58 32.99 -14.36 30.49
CA THR A 58 31.98 -15.25 31.04
C THR A 58 30.67 -14.47 31.14
N ALA A 59 29.73 -14.76 30.24
CA ALA A 59 28.39 -14.22 30.29
C ALA A 59 27.76 -14.65 31.62
N ALA A 60 27.38 -13.67 32.45
CA ALA A 60 26.55 -13.93 33.61
C ALA A 60 25.21 -14.52 33.14
N PRO A 61 24.66 -15.53 33.84
CA PRO A 61 23.35 -16.05 33.52
C PRO A 61 22.33 -14.92 33.66
N ILE A 62 21.73 -14.55 32.53
CA ILE A 62 20.60 -13.63 32.49
C ILE A 62 19.47 -14.34 33.23
N SER A 63 19.04 -13.79 34.36
CA SER A 63 17.78 -14.19 35.00
C SER A 63 16.68 -14.06 33.95
N GLN A 64 16.22 -15.19 33.42
CA GLN A 64 15.04 -15.23 32.57
C GLN A 64 13.87 -14.81 33.46
N ASP A 65 13.35 -13.61 33.20
CA ASP A 65 11.99 -13.24 33.62
C ASP A 65 11.08 -14.41 33.20
N PRO A 66 10.20 -14.92 34.09
CA PRO A 66 9.28 -15.99 33.75
C PRO A 66 8.58 -15.67 32.42
N PRO A 67 8.40 -16.68 31.54
CA PRO A 67 7.76 -16.47 30.25
C PRO A 67 6.44 -15.73 30.49
N ALA A 68 6.36 -14.52 29.95
CA ALA A 68 5.15 -13.74 29.98
C ALA A 68 4.02 -14.66 29.50
N LYS A 69 3.05 -14.88 30.39
CA LYS A 69 1.85 -15.67 30.10
C LYS A 69 1.36 -15.25 28.71
N PRO A 70 1.13 -16.18 27.77
CA PRO A 70 0.63 -15.83 26.44
C PRO A 70 -0.54 -14.90 26.63
N ALA A 71 -0.41 -13.65 26.17
CA ALA A 71 -1.50 -12.71 26.18
C ALA A 71 -2.66 -13.40 25.47
N GLU A 72 -3.73 -13.69 26.23
CA GLU A 72 -4.94 -14.26 25.67
C GLU A 72 -5.34 -13.39 24.49
N PRO A 73 -5.62 -13.97 23.30
CA PRO A 73 -6.03 -13.21 22.15
C PRO A 73 -7.26 -12.40 22.55
N SER A 74 -7.11 -11.07 22.56
CA SER A 74 -8.16 -10.13 22.91
C SER A 74 -9.42 -10.51 22.14
N ALA A 75 -10.49 -10.88 22.86
CA ALA A 75 -11.76 -11.37 22.33
C ALA A 75 -12.60 -10.30 21.60
N TYR A 76 -11.96 -9.34 20.93
CA TYR A 76 -12.59 -8.22 20.24
C TYR A 76 -12.82 -8.45 18.73
N HIS A 77 -12.64 -9.67 18.22
CA HIS A 77 -12.66 -9.97 16.79
C HIS A 77 -13.97 -10.55 16.22
N ASP A 78 -15.10 -10.41 16.91
CA ASP A 78 -16.31 -11.14 16.49
C ASP A 78 -17.07 -10.49 15.30
N ASN A 79 -16.67 -9.30 14.83
CA ASN A 79 -17.37 -8.62 13.73
C ASN A 79 -16.45 -7.87 12.75
N GLU A 80 -15.18 -8.28 12.59
CA GLU A 80 -14.38 -7.75 11.48
C GLU A 80 -14.79 -8.45 10.18
N PRO A 81 -15.21 -7.70 9.14
CA PRO A 81 -15.56 -8.31 7.88
C PRO A 81 -14.34 -8.98 7.25
N ASP A 82 -14.52 -10.19 6.72
CA ASP A 82 -13.49 -10.93 5.98
C ASP A 82 -13.20 -10.23 4.63
N LEU A 83 -12.41 -9.15 4.69
CA LEU A 83 -12.00 -8.35 3.53
C LEU A 83 -11.33 -9.19 2.42
N PRO A 84 -10.44 -10.15 2.72
CA PRO A 84 -9.89 -11.04 1.70
C PRO A 84 -10.98 -11.75 0.89
N ARG A 85 -12.03 -12.26 1.55
CA ARG A 85 -13.12 -12.95 0.87
C ARG A 85 -13.97 -12.02 0.00
N LEU A 86 -14.21 -10.79 0.46
CA LEU A 86 -14.99 -9.80 -0.29
C LEU A 86 -14.24 -9.28 -1.53
N LEU A 87 -12.91 -9.21 -1.47
CA LEU A 87 -12.09 -8.74 -2.58
C LEU A 87 -11.72 -9.82 -3.58
N ALA A 88 -11.82 -11.10 -3.23
CA ALA A 88 -11.42 -12.20 -4.11
C ALA A 88 -11.99 -12.13 -5.55
N PRO A 89 -13.24 -11.67 -5.77
CA PRO A 89 -13.79 -11.52 -7.13
C PRO A 89 -13.22 -10.33 -7.91
N ILE A 90 -12.75 -9.30 -7.22
CA ILE A 90 -12.19 -8.07 -7.81
C ILE A 90 -10.67 -8.21 -8.00
N LEU A 91 -10.01 -8.88 -7.06
CA LEU A 91 -8.55 -9.03 -6.99
C LEU A 91 -8.19 -10.53 -6.85
N PRO A 92 -8.37 -11.33 -7.90
CA PRO A 92 -8.05 -12.75 -7.86
C PRO A 92 -6.55 -12.95 -7.61
N GLY A 93 -6.22 -13.78 -6.62
CA GLY A 93 -4.83 -14.07 -6.25
C GLY A 93 -4.12 -12.97 -5.46
N ALA A 94 -4.86 -11.97 -4.96
CA ALA A 94 -4.29 -10.98 -4.07
C ALA A 94 -3.86 -11.59 -2.73
N LEU A 95 -2.65 -11.25 -2.30
CA LEU A 95 -2.06 -11.70 -1.04
C LEU A 95 -2.27 -10.61 0.02
N PRO A 96 -2.95 -10.90 1.14
CA PRO A 96 -3.03 -9.96 2.26
C PRO A 96 -1.64 -9.77 2.87
N LEU A 97 -1.25 -8.51 3.02
CA LEU A 97 0.00 -8.13 3.65
C LEU A 97 -0.16 -8.12 5.18
N GLN A 98 0.91 -8.45 5.90
CA GLN A 98 0.91 -8.42 7.38
C GLN A 98 1.06 -6.99 7.94
N ALA A 99 1.63 -6.08 7.15
CA ALA A 99 1.79 -4.70 7.55
C ALA A 99 0.43 -3.99 7.73
N ARG A 100 0.39 -3.07 8.69
CA ARG A 100 -0.78 -2.24 9.02
C ARG A 100 -0.34 -0.79 9.22
N CYS A 101 -1.17 0.14 8.79
CA CYS A 101 -0.98 1.54 9.14
C CYS A 101 -1.33 1.73 10.62
N PRO A 102 -0.43 2.28 11.47
CA PRO A 102 -0.70 2.44 12.90
C PRO A 102 -1.93 3.30 13.20
N ARG A 103 -2.23 4.30 12.36
CA ARG A 103 -3.38 5.20 12.52
C ARG A 103 -4.71 4.56 12.07
N HIS A 104 -4.64 3.61 11.13
CA HIS A 104 -5.80 2.97 10.50
C HIS A 104 -5.60 1.45 10.43
N PRO A 105 -5.59 0.74 11.58
CA PRO A 105 -5.33 -0.70 11.60
C PRO A 105 -6.41 -1.52 10.89
N GLN A 106 -7.60 -0.95 10.70
CA GLN A 106 -8.73 -1.54 9.99
C GLN A 106 -8.55 -1.52 8.45
N THR A 107 -7.64 -0.69 7.92
CA THR A 107 -7.33 -0.69 6.49
C THR A 107 -6.41 -1.86 6.18
N GLN A 108 -6.88 -2.78 5.36
CA GLN A 108 -6.13 -3.96 4.95
C GLN A 108 -5.32 -3.66 3.68
N LEU A 109 -4.05 -4.08 3.69
CA LEU A 109 -3.17 -4.00 2.54
C LEU A 109 -3.17 -5.35 1.81
N PHE A 110 -3.19 -5.30 0.49
CA PHE A 110 -3.10 -6.45 -0.40
C PHE A 110 -2.06 -6.21 -1.49
N LEU A 111 -1.48 -7.29 -1.99
CA LEU A 111 -0.58 -7.27 -3.13
C LEU A 111 -1.12 -8.19 -4.21
N ASP A 112 -1.32 -7.68 -5.42
CA ASP A 112 -1.75 -8.52 -6.54
C ASP A 112 -0.59 -9.30 -7.17
N THR A 113 -0.91 -10.14 -8.17
CA THR A 113 0.08 -10.94 -8.90
C THR A 113 1.04 -10.10 -9.74
N GLN A 114 0.74 -8.82 -9.98
CA GLN A 114 1.62 -7.89 -10.69
C GLN A 114 2.50 -7.07 -9.74
N GLY A 115 2.36 -7.25 -8.42
CA GLY A 115 3.10 -6.50 -7.42
C GLY A 115 2.50 -5.14 -7.08
N ARG A 116 1.29 -4.84 -7.53
CA ARG A 116 0.60 -3.58 -7.21
C ARG A 116 -0.02 -3.67 -5.83
N VAL A 117 0.12 -2.60 -5.07
CA VAL A 117 -0.45 -2.49 -3.72
C VAL A 117 -1.90 -2.03 -3.82
N HIS A 118 -2.79 -2.73 -3.13
CA HIS A 118 -4.20 -2.39 -3.00
C HIS A 118 -4.53 -2.15 -1.53
N LEU A 119 -5.23 -1.07 -1.24
CA LEU A 119 -5.67 -0.69 0.10
C LEU A 119 -7.18 -0.85 0.15
N ALA A 120 -7.67 -1.55 1.15
CA ALA A 120 -9.10 -1.81 1.30
C ALA A 120 -9.59 -1.42 2.68
N ALA A 121 -10.74 -0.74 2.71
CA ALA A 121 -11.45 -0.40 3.93
C ALA A 121 -12.95 -0.66 3.73
N MET A 122 -13.61 -1.11 4.80
CA MET A 122 -15.06 -1.21 4.85
C MET A 122 -15.64 0.09 5.42
N SER A 123 -16.59 0.70 4.73
CA SER A 123 -17.45 1.73 5.31
C SER A 123 -18.52 1.07 6.17
N GLY A 124 -18.75 1.58 7.38
CA GLY A 124 -19.93 1.23 8.14
C GLY A 124 -21.23 1.77 7.50
N PRO A 125 -22.40 1.40 8.06
CA PRO A 125 -23.70 1.77 7.53
C PRO A 125 -24.10 3.23 7.85
N GLU A 126 -23.41 3.90 8.76
CA GLU A 126 -23.79 5.25 9.19
C GLU A 126 -23.32 6.30 8.17
N PRO A 127 -24.05 7.42 8.00
CA PRO A 127 -23.69 8.46 7.02
C PRO A 127 -22.29 9.06 7.21
N GLY A 128 -21.76 9.03 8.44
CA GLY A 128 -20.41 9.51 8.77
C GLY A 128 -19.28 8.53 8.49
N ASP A 129 -19.58 7.25 8.26
CA ASP A 129 -18.57 6.20 8.14
C ASP A 129 -17.88 6.24 6.78
N LEU A 130 -18.61 6.58 5.71
CA LEU A 130 -18.07 6.68 4.37
C LEU A 130 -16.96 7.74 4.26
N PRO A 131 -17.16 9.01 4.66
CA PRO A 131 -16.09 10.00 4.61
C PRO A 131 -14.93 9.63 5.53
N ALA A 132 -15.20 9.02 6.70
CA ALA A 132 -14.14 8.55 7.59
C ALA A 132 -13.28 7.46 6.93
N ALA A 133 -13.89 6.47 6.28
CA ALA A 133 -13.20 5.41 5.55
C ALA A 133 -12.37 5.95 4.38
N VAL A 134 -12.87 6.95 3.66
CA VAL A 134 -12.12 7.63 2.59
C VAL A 134 -10.88 8.33 3.13
N VAL A 135 -11.02 9.06 4.25
CA VAL A 135 -9.87 9.70 4.92
C VAL A 135 -8.86 8.64 5.38
N SER A 136 -9.32 7.55 5.99
CA SER A 136 -8.46 6.43 6.39
C SER A 136 -7.68 5.84 5.21
N LEU A 137 -8.31 5.66 4.06
CA LEU A 137 -7.64 5.17 2.84
C LEU A 137 -6.60 6.16 2.32
N MET A 138 -6.90 7.46 2.32
CA MET A 138 -5.96 8.51 1.90
C MET A 138 -4.73 8.57 2.81
N GLU A 139 -4.92 8.59 4.13
CA GLU A 139 -3.81 8.60 5.08
C GLU A 139 -3.00 7.31 5.03
N THR A 140 -3.66 6.16 4.84
CA THR A 140 -2.95 4.88 4.66
C THR A 140 -2.14 4.86 3.37
N ARG A 141 -2.65 5.44 2.27
CA ARG A 141 -1.91 5.57 1.01
C ARG A 141 -0.64 6.38 1.18
N GLN A 142 -0.75 7.53 1.86
CA GLN A 142 0.41 8.35 2.17
C GLN A 142 1.43 7.57 3.01
N TRP A 143 0.96 6.89 4.05
CA TRP A 143 1.82 6.06 4.90
C TRP A 143 2.56 4.96 4.10
N VAL A 144 1.86 4.26 3.19
CA VAL A 144 2.48 3.24 2.32
C VAL A 144 3.55 3.85 1.42
N HIS A 145 3.31 5.04 0.88
CA HIS A 145 4.29 5.73 0.05
C HIS A 145 5.56 6.07 0.84
N GLU A 146 5.40 6.58 2.06
CA GLU A 146 6.52 6.93 2.95
C GLU A 146 7.30 5.71 3.45
N HIS A 147 6.63 4.57 3.63
CA HIS A 147 7.22 3.36 4.25
C HIS A 147 7.45 2.23 3.25
N PHE A 148 7.47 2.52 1.95
CA PHE A 148 7.52 1.49 0.92
C PHE A 148 8.77 0.60 1.02
N GLU A 149 9.94 1.20 1.27
CA GLU A 149 11.20 0.47 1.46
C GLU A 149 11.12 -0.52 2.64
N LEU A 150 10.49 -0.10 3.74
CA LEU A 150 10.29 -0.95 4.90
C LEU A 150 9.34 -2.13 4.60
N LEU A 151 8.29 -1.90 3.81
CA LEU A 151 7.40 -2.96 3.35
C LEU A 151 8.15 -4.02 2.53
N GLN A 152 9.05 -3.59 1.64
CA GLN A 152 9.90 -4.52 0.87
C GLN A 152 10.85 -5.32 1.76
N LEU A 153 11.44 -4.68 2.77
CA LEU A 153 12.38 -5.35 3.68
C LEU A 153 11.71 -6.38 4.60
N THR A 154 10.47 -6.11 5.02
CA THR A 154 9.70 -6.97 5.93
C THR A 154 8.97 -8.09 5.21
N GLN A 155 8.67 -7.93 3.92
CA GLN A 155 7.94 -8.91 3.12
C GLN A 155 8.78 -9.34 1.91
N ARG A 156 9.93 -9.94 2.18
CA ARG A 156 10.93 -10.31 1.14
C ARG A 156 10.43 -11.33 0.13
N GLN A 157 9.40 -12.10 0.48
CA GLN A 157 8.72 -13.03 -0.42
C GLN A 157 7.83 -12.34 -1.45
N CYS A 158 7.51 -11.06 -1.24
CA CYS A 158 6.65 -10.27 -2.10
C CYS A 158 7.50 -9.47 -3.10
N ARG A 159 7.03 -9.41 -4.35
CA ARG A 159 7.60 -8.51 -5.36
C ARG A 159 6.70 -7.30 -5.53
N PHE A 160 7.16 -6.14 -5.10
CA PHE A 160 6.41 -4.89 -5.19
C PHE A 160 6.75 -4.13 -6.48
N ASP A 161 5.73 -3.60 -7.14
CA ASP A 161 5.87 -2.62 -8.22
C ASP A 161 5.78 -1.20 -7.63
N ILE A 162 6.93 -0.52 -7.60
CA ILE A 162 7.07 0.82 -7.02
C ILE A 162 6.63 1.94 -7.97
N THR A 163 6.44 1.60 -9.25
CA THR A 163 6.11 2.59 -10.29
C THR A 163 4.63 2.93 -10.29
N GLN A 164 3.80 2.06 -9.71
CA GLN A 164 2.36 2.23 -9.64
C GLN A 164 1.95 2.76 -8.27
N PRO A 165 1.08 3.79 -8.23
CA PRO A 165 0.53 4.24 -6.96
C PRO A 165 -0.38 3.15 -6.36
N PRO A 166 -0.49 3.06 -5.02
CA PRO A 166 -1.43 2.16 -4.38
C PRO A 166 -2.88 2.44 -4.82
N GLN A 167 -3.61 1.38 -5.17
CA GLN A 167 -5.02 1.45 -5.54
C GLN A 167 -5.92 1.38 -4.30
N LEU A 168 -7.09 2.00 -4.35
CA LEU A 168 -7.98 2.15 -3.20
C LEU A 168 -9.30 1.46 -3.47
N HIS A 169 -9.74 0.65 -2.52
CA HIS A 169 -10.99 -0.10 -2.55
C HIS A 169 -11.81 0.26 -1.33
N LEU A 170 -12.94 0.92 -1.57
CA LEU A 170 -13.91 1.22 -0.54
C LEU A 170 -15.05 0.22 -0.69
N LEU A 171 -15.19 -0.66 0.31
CA LEU A 171 -16.28 -1.63 0.34
C LEU A 171 -17.42 -1.05 1.15
N THR A 172 -18.63 -1.14 0.61
CA THR A 172 -19.83 -0.68 1.30
C THR A 172 -20.78 -1.87 1.50
N PRO A 173 -21.43 -1.99 2.68
CA PRO A 173 -22.37 -3.07 2.95
C PRO A 173 -23.64 -2.99 2.09
N GLN A 174 -23.94 -1.81 1.52
CA GLN A 174 -25.15 -1.56 0.74
C GLN A 174 -25.08 -1.99 -0.73
N ALA A 175 -23.96 -2.57 -1.18
CA ALA A 175 -23.81 -3.09 -2.54
C ALA A 175 -23.72 -4.64 -2.59
N PRO A 176 -24.73 -5.39 -2.14
CA PRO A 176 -24.71 -6.85 -2.15
C PRO A 176 -24.76 -7.47 -3.57
N TRP A 177 -24.98 -6.67 -4.62
CA TRP A 177 -25.27 -7.12 -5.98
C TRP A 177 -24.07 -7.14 -6.94
N LEU A 178 -22.84 -6.85 -6.47
CA LEU A 178 -21.61 -6.98 -7.26
C LEU A 178 -20.93 -8.37 -7.13
N LEU A 179 -21.59 -9.33 -6.48
CA LEU A 179 -21.09 -10.69 -6.23
C LEU A 179 -21.99 -11.76 -6.89
N ALA A 180 -22.35 -11.57 -8.16
CA ALA A 180 -23.05 -12.57 -8.98
C ALA A 180 -22.12 -13.14 -10.06
#